data_AF-A0A9W4JJF5-F1
#
_entry.id   AF-A0A9W4JJF5-F1
#
_cell.length_a   1.000
_cell.length_b   1.000
_cell.length_c   1.000
_cell.angle_alpha   90.00
_cell.angle_beta   90.00
_cell.angle_gamma   90.00
#
_symmetry.space_group_name_H-M   'P 1'
#
loop_
_entity.id
_entity.type
_entity.pdbx_description
1 polymer ?
#
loop_
_entity_poly.entity_id
_entity_poly.type
_entity_poly.pdbx_seq_one_letter_code
_entity_poly.pdbx_strand_id
1 'polypeptide(L)'
;MATNISNDLVWQITRNQNSFLVNRNSGGGSQFSRDPLNVLNKSSYKYAGFANTKAIGVQATENGVAVTTKNPNTVQQPAKTFVTVNYGPSTSTRKIYKGVADKTAKNGYRADIREEAVARVSAVRRSQLPKKDAPAQKLRGSKARKAAEASE
;
A
#
# COMPACT_ATOMS: atom_id res chain seq x y z
N MET A 1 25.43 -1.83 9.74
CA MET A 1 26.04 -0.54 10.13
C MET A 1 25.01 0.25 10.91
N ALA A 2 25.38 0.78 12.09
CA ALA A 2 24.47 1.58 12.90
C ALA A 2 24.28 2.97 12.28
N THR A 3 23.07 3.53 12.40
CA THR A 3 22.79 4.90 11.98
C THR A 3 23.31 5.87 13.04
N ASN A 4 23.94 6.97 12.62
CA ASN A 4 24.39 8.03 13.54
C ASN A 4 23.23 8.83 14.15
N ILE A 5 22.00 8.58 13.69
CA ILE A 5 20.77 9.26 14.09
C ILE A 5 19.73 8.18 14.41
N SER A 6 18.99 8.35 15.51
CA SER A 6 17.89 7.44 15.87
C SER A 6 16.66 7.69 14.99
N ASN A 7 15.92 6.63 14.67
CA ASN A 7 14.67 6.72 13.90
C ASN A 7 13.63 7.58 14.63
N ASP A 8 13.61 7.51 15.96
CA ASP A 8 12.70 8.31 16.79
C ASP A 8 12.97 9.81 16.64
N LEU A 9 14.25 10.22 16.61
CA LEU A 9 14.62 11.62 16.39
C LEU A 9 14.16 12.11 15.02
N VAL A 10 14.41 11.33 13.96
CA VAL A 10 13.95 11.66 12.60
C VAL A 10 12.44 11.85 12.60
N TRP A 11 11.69 10.96 13.26
CA TRP A 11 10.23 11.08 13.35
C TRP A 11 9.80 12.32 14.14
N GLN A 12 10.38 12.61 15.30
CA GLN A 12 9.98 13.78 16.09
C GLN A 12 10.20 15.11 15.34
N ILE A 13 11.24 15.19 14.52
CA ILE A 13 11.51 16.37 13.68
C ILE A 13 10.50 16.48 12.54
N THR A 14 10.15 15.36 11.90
CA THR A 14 9.43 15.35 10.61
C THR A 14 7.93 15.06 10.71
N ARG A 15 7.44 14.61 11.88
CA ARG A 15 6.04 14.17 12.10
C ARG A 15 5.00 15.22 11.70
N ASN A 16 5.31 16.50 11.92
CA ASN A 16 4.37 17.60 11.67
C ASN A 16 4.61 18.27 10.30
N GLN A 17 5.81 18.11 9.73
CA GLN A 17 6.18 18.75 8.48
C GLN A 17 7.14 17.84 7.69
N ASN A 18 6.60 17.21 6.64
CA ASN A 18 7.37 16.49 5.63
C ASN A 18 6.61 16.53 4.29
N SER A 19 7.32 16.33 3.18
CA SER A 19 6.73 16.39 1.82
C SER A 19 5.71 15.29 1.53
N PHE A 20 5.68 14.22 2.33
CA PHE A 20 4.73 13.13 2.17
C PHE A 20 3.44 13.35 2.95
N LEU A 21 3.40 14.30 3.90
CA LEU A 21 2.27 14.52 4.78
C LEU A 21 1.10 15.14 3.99
N VAL A 22 -0.08 14.54 4.15
CA VAL A 22 -1.32 15.02 3.56
C VAL A 22 -2.34 15.16 4.68
N ASN A 23 -2.56 16.39 5.12
CA ASN A 23 -3.60 16.73 6.08
C ASN A 23 -4.93 16.92 5.35
N ARG A 24 -5.96 16.21 5.79
CA ARG A 24 -7.32 16.34 5.25
C ARG A 24 -8.27 16.73 6.37
N ASN A 25 -9.05 17.78 6.15
CA ASN A 25 -10.11 18.19 7.07
C ASN A 25 -11.34 17.27 6.96
N SER A 26 -11.43 16.44 5.91
CA SER A 26 -12.48 15.44 5.75
C SER A 26 -12.25 14.21 6.63
N GLY A 27 -13.33 13.56 7.09
CA GLY A 27 -13.24 12.32 7.86
C GLY A 27 -12.58 12.48 9.23
N GLY A 28 -12.85 13.59 9.94
CA GLY A 28 -12.42 13.79 11.32
C GLY A 28 -10.98 14.29 11.51
N GLY A 29 -10.40 14.97 10.51
CA GLY A 29 -9.02 15.50 10.61
C GLY A 29 -7.93 14.46 10.37
N SER A 30 -8.21 13.45 9.53
CA SER A 30 -7.30 12.34 9.26
C SER A 30 -6.00 12.81 8.59
N GLN A 31 -4.87 12.29 9.10
CA GLN A 31 -3.53 12.53 8.54
C GLN A 31 -3.06 11.34 7.70
N PHE A 32 -2.80 11.59 6.42
CA PHE A 32 -2.31 10.59 5.49
C PHE A 32 -0.85 10.84 5.11
N SER A 33 -0.21 9.83 4.53
CA SER A 33 1.15 9.91 4.02
C SER A 33 1.22 9.32 2.62
N ARG A 34 1.94 10.01 1.72
CA ARG A 34 2.26 9.57 0.35
C ARG A 34 3.60 8.82 0.27
N ASP A 35 4.19 8.44 1.40
CA ASP A 35 5.46 7.71 1.43
C ASP A 35 5.34 6.40 0.64
N PRO A 36 6.22 6.14 -0.35
CA PRO A 36 6.19 4.90 -1.13
C PRO A 36 6.39 3.64 -0.29
N LEU A 37 7.01 3.76 0.90
CA LEU A 37 7.29 2.69 1.85
C LEU A 37 6.29 2.62 3.02
N ASN A 38 5.07 3.11 2.81
CA ASN A 38 3.98 3.06 3.76
C ASN A 38 2.84 2.16 3.26
N VAL A 39 2.54 1.10 4.00
CA VAL A 39 1.53 0.10 3.62
C VAL A 39 0.09 0.57 3.88
N LEU A 40 -0.16 1.46 4.84
CA LEU A 40 -1.52 1.94 5.13
C LEU A 40 -1.80 3.36 4.64
N ASN A 41 -0.80 4.05 4.09
CA ASN A 41 -0.84 5.48 3.78
C ASN A 41 -1.24 6.36 4.99
N LYS A 42 -1.05 5.87 6.22
CA LYS A 42 -1.34 6.61 7.45
C LYS A 42 -0.10 7.36 7.91
N SER A 43 -0.26 8.62 8.33
CA SER A 43 0.84 9.35 8.98
C SER A 43 1.01 8.82 10.41
N SER A 44 1.95 7.90 10.60
CA SER A 44 2.26 7.31 11.91
C SER A 44 3.66 6.74 11.88
N TYR A 45 4.34 6.77 13.03
CA TYR A 45 5.71 6.27 13.16
C TYR A 45 5.87 4.82 12.69
N LYS A 46 4.90 3.94 13.00
CA LYS A 46 4.92 2.52 12.59
C LYS A 46 5.09 2.36 11.07
N TYR A 47 4.49 3.25 10.29
CA TYR A 47 4.47 3.17 8.82
C TYR A 47 5.33 4.23 8.12
N ALA A 48 6.07 5.05 8.88
CA ALA A 48 7.00 6.04 8.33
C ALA A 48 8.23 5.34 7.77
N GLY A 49 8.17 4.97 6.49
CA GLY A 49 9.25 4.26 5.81
C GLY A 49 10.47 5.15 5.57
N PHE A 50 10.28 6.46 5.42
CA PHE A 50 11.39 7.42 5.34
C PHE A 50 12.23 7.49 6.63
N ALA A 51 11.60 7.39 7.81
CA ALA A 51 12.28 7.46 9.11
C ALA A 51 12.85 6.12 9.57
N ASN A 52 12.15 5.01 9.30
CA ASN A 52 12.56 3.70 9.77
C ASN A 52 13.67 3.06 8.91
N THR A 53 14.59 2.36 9.57
CA THR A 53 15.64 1.53 8.93
C THR A 53 15.05 0.32 8.22
N LYS A 54 14.00 -0.29 8.78
CA LYS A 54 13.22 -1.37 8.19
C LYS A 54 11.85 -0.86 7.75
N ALA A 55 11.56 -0.96 6.47
CA ALA A 55 10.28 -0.56 5.90
C ALA A 55 9.87 -1.45 4.74
N ILE A 56 8.57 -1.46 4.42
CA ILE A 56 8.00 -2.22 3.32
C ILE A 56 7.04 -1.32 2.55
N GLY A 57 7.28 -1.19 1.25
CA GLY A 57 6.39 -0.56 0.30
C GLY A 57 5.74 -1.59 -0.60
N VAL A 58 4.47 -1.36 -0.93
CA VAL A 58 3.75 -2.16 -1.92
C VAL A 58 3.13 -1.20 -2.92
N GLN A 59 3.56 -1.30 -4.17
CA GLN A 59 3.14 -0.43 -5.27
C GLN A 59 2.63 -1.26 -6.45
N ALA A 60 1.67 -0.68 -7.17
CA ALA A 60 1.20 -1.26 -8.43
C ALA A 60 2.26 -1.05 -9.51
N THR A 61 2.48 -2.09 -10.33
CA THR A 61 3.14 -1.96 -11.63
C THR A 61 2.09 -2.11 -12.73
N GLU A 62 2.46 -1.91 -14.00
CA GLU A 62 1.53 -1.98 -15.14
C GLU A 62 0.64 -3.23 -15.10
N ASN A 63 1.23 -4.39 -14.84
CA ASN A 63 0.52 -5.68 -14.81
C ASN A 63 0.91 -6.54 -13.59
N GLY A 64 1.19 -5.91 -12.45
CA GLY A 64 1.66 -6.66 -11.29
C GLY A 64 1.85 -5.84 -10.03
N VAL A 65 2.62 -6.40 -9.09
CA VAL A 65 2.88 -5.76 -7.80
C VAL A 65 4.38 -5.73 -7.54
N ALA A 66 4.91 -4.55 -7.22
CA ALA A 66 6.26 -4.36 -6.73
C ALA A 66 6.24 -4.26 -5.20
N VAL A 67 7.07 -5.08 -4.55
CA VAL A 67 7.27 -5.05 -3.10
C VAL A 67 8.68 -4.60 -2.83
N THR A 68 8.83 -3.42 -2.23
CA THR A 68 10.12 -2.82 -1.91
C THR A 68 10.39 -2.94 -0.43
N THR A 69 11.60 -3.36 -0.07
CA THR A 69 12.05 -3.46 1.32
C THR A 69 13.35 -2.67 1.51
N LYS A 70 13.59 -2.16 2.72
CA LYS A 70 14.87 -1.55 3.08
C LYS A 70 15.83 -2.59 3.64
N ASN A 71 17.08 -2.56 3.22
CA ASN A 71 18.15 -3.35 3.78
C ASN A 71 18.77 -2.62 4.99
N PRO A 72 18.68 -3.17 6.21
CA PRO A 72 19.24 -2.54 7.41
C PRO A 72 20.77 -2.50 7.42
N ASN A 73 21.45 -3.21 6.52
CA ASN A 73 22.91 -3.22 6.46
C ASN A 73 23.49 -2.03 5.67
N THR A 74 22.70 -1.43 4.77
CA THR A 74 23.15 -0.40 3.81
C THR A 74 22.50 0.96 4.05
N VAL A 75 22.06 1.27 5.28
CA VAL A 75 21.24 2.47 5.57
C VAL A 75 21.87 3.79 5.06
N GLN A 76 23.19 3.93 5.14
CA GLN A 76 23.93 5.11 4.67
C GLN A 76 24.19 5.12 3.15
N GLN A 77 23.67 4.14 2.40
CA GLN A 77 23.86 4.00 0.96
C GLN A 77 22.50 4.00 0.25
N PRO A 78 21.84 5.17 0.07
CA PRO A 78 20.48 5.25 -0.45
C PRO A 78 20.24 4.48 -1.75
N ALA A 79 21.23 4.46 -2.66
CA ALA A 79 21.15 3.73 -3.92
C ALA A 79 21.09 2.19 -3.74
N LYS A 80 21.64 1.65 -2.65
CA LYS A 80 21.72 0.21 -2.35
C LYS A 80 20.77 -0.22 -1.22
N THR A 81 20.12 0.72 -0.56
CA THR A 81 19.21 0.44 0.58
C THR A 81 17.96 -0.30 0.12
N PHE A 82 17.43 0.00 -1.07
CA PHE A 82 16.15 -0.54 -1.50
C PHE A 82 16.32 -1.86 -2.26
N VAL A 83 15.56 -2.87 -1.84
CA VAL A 83 15.47 -4.17 -2.50
C VAL A 83 14.03 -4.37 -2.95
N THR A 84 13.81 -4.34 -4.27
CA THR A 84 12.48 -4.50 -4.88
C THR A 84 12.32 -5.89 -5.47
N VAL A 85 11.20 -6.52 -5.16
CA VAL A 85 10.75 -7.79 -5.77
C VAL A 85 9.51 -7.51 -6.60
N ASN A 86 9.58 -7.82 -7.89
CA ASN A 86 8.48 -7.63 -8.82
C ASN A 86 7.73 -8.95 -9.02
N TYR A 87 6.42 -8.92 -8.84
CA TYR A 87 5.52 -10.04 -9.12
C TYR A 87 4.70 -9.72 -10.37
N GLY A 88 5.02 -10.41 -11.47
CA GLY A 88 4.34 -10.24 -12.75
C GLY A 88 2.92 -10.80 -12.80
N PRO A 89 2.22 -10.64 -13.94
CA PRO A 89 0.82 -11.03 -14.10
C PRO A 89 0.62 -12.54 -13.99
N SER A 90 1.55 -13.32 -14.53
CA SER A 90 1.53 -14.79 -14.51
C SER A 90 1.80 -15.42 -13.15
N THR A 91 2.24 -14.63 -12.16
CA THR A 91 2.51 -15.16 -10.82
C THR A 91 1.19 -15.39 -10.09
N SER A 92 0.98 -16.62 -9.61
CA SER A 92 -0.25 -16.95 -8.88
C SER A 92 -0.37 -16.16 -7.58
N THR A 93 -1.59 -15.72 -7.27
CA THR A 93 -1.91 -14.92 -6.09
C THR A 93 -1.37 -15.54 -4.79
N ARG A 94 -1.48 -16.87 -4.65
CA ARG A 94 -0.97 -17.61 -3.49
C ARG A 94 0.55 -17.49 -3.35
N LYS A 95 1.31 -17.58 -4.46
CA LYS A 95 2.78 -17.43 -4.45
C LYS A 95 3.19 -16.04 -4.00
N ILE A 96 2.46 -15.01 -4.44
CA ILE A 96 2.73 -13.62 -4.10
C ILE A 96 2.47 -13.37 -2.61
N TYR A 97 1.30 -13.78 -2.10
CA TYR A 97 0.96 -13.58 -0.69
C TYR A 97 1.94 -14.30 0.23
N LYS A 98 2.32 -15.54 -0.12
CA LYS A 98 3.37 -16.27 0.59
C LYS A 98 4.70 -15.51 0.53
N GLY A 99 5.12 -15.08 -0.65
CA GLY A 99 6.38 -14.35 -0.83
C GLY A 99 6.43 -13.04 -0.04
N VAL A 100 5.33 -12.28 0.01
CA VAL A 100 5.20 -11.05 0.80
C VAL A 100 5.23 -11.33 2.29
N ALA A 101 4.45 -12.32 2.75
CA ALA A 101 4.43 -12.71 4.16
C ALA A 101 5.82 -13.18 4.62
N ASP A 102 6.49 -13.96 3.78
CA ASP A 102 7.86 -14.43 3.99
C ASP A 102 8.84 -13.27 4.06
N LYS A 103 8.81 -12.34 3.09
CA LYS A 103 9.70 -11.18 3.06
C LYS A 103 9.48 -10.23 4.25
N THR A 104 8.26 -10.23 4.81
CA THR A 104 7.88 -9.35 5.92
C THR A 104 8.25 -9.95 7.27
N ALA A 105 7.96 -11.24 7.50
CA ALA A 105 8.07 -11.85 8.83
C ALA A 105 9.27 -12.79 9.00
N LYS A 106 9.81 -13.39 7.93
CA LYS A 106 11.00 -14.25 8.08
C LYS A 106 12.20 -13.44 8.52
N ASN A 107 13.16 -14.14 9.13
CA ASN A 107 14.43 -13.59 9.59
C ASN A 107 14.27 -12.40 10.55
N GLY A 108 13.16 -12.32 11.29
CA GLY A 108 12.90 -11.26 12.27
C GLY A 108 12.86 -9.86 11.64
N TYR A 109 12.38 -9.72 10.40
CA TYR A 109 12.36 -8.43 9.73
C TYR A 109 11.32 -7.48 10.35
N ARG A 110 10.03 -7.63 10.04
CA ARG A 110 8.91 -6.80 10.53
C ARG A 110 7.59 -7.59 10.56
N ALA A 111 7.47 -8.53 11.48
CA ALA A 111 6.26 -9.34 11.63
C ALA A 111 5.00 -8.53 11.96
N ASP A 112 5.18 -7.33 12.55
CA ASP A 112 4.14 -6.39 12.98
C ASP A 112 3.30 -5.80 11.83
N ILE A 113 3.82 -5.80 10.60
CA ILE A 113 3.13 -5.25 9.41
C ILE A 113 2.77 -6.32 8.37
N ARG A 114 2.92 -7.60 8.72
CA ARG A 114 2.73 -8.73 7.80
C ARG A 114 1.32 -8.76 7.22
N GLU A 115 0.33 -8.56 8.07
CA GLU A 115 -1.07 -8.66 7.70
C GLU A 115 -1.48 -7.49 6.82
N GLU A 116 -1.07 -6.28 7.20
CA GLU A 116 -1.30 -5.07 6.43
C GLU A 116 -0.62 -5.15 5.04
N ALA A 117 0.59 -5.71 4.97
CA ALA A 117 1.32 -5.87 3.71
C ALA A 117 0.59 -6.81 2.75
N VAL A 118 0.15 -7.98 3.24
CA VAL A 118 -0.63 -8.93 2.44
C VAL A 118 -1.97 -8.33 2.02
N ALA A 119 -2.64 -7.59 2.92
CA ALA A 119 -3.89 -6.90 2.62
C ALA A 119 -3.72 -5.86 1.51
N ARG A 120 -2.64 -5.05 1.53
CA ARG A 120 -2.37 -4.09 0.45
C ARG A 120 -2.09 -4.76 -0.88
N VAL A 121 -1.31 -5.84 -0.90
CA VAL A 121 -1.06 -6.60 -2.14
C VAL A 121 -2.37 -7.15 -2.70
N SER A 122 -3.27 -7.64 -1.84
CA SER A 122 -4.61 -8.08 -2.24
C SER A 122 -5.43 -6.95 -2.85
N ALA A 123 -5.41 -5.77 -2.23
CA ALA A 123 -6.11 -4.59 -2.74
C ALA A 123 -5.57 -4.14 -4.12
N VAL A 124 -4.25 -4.08 -4.30
CA VAL A 124 -3.62 -3.71 -5.58
C VAL A 124 -3.96 -4.72 -6.69
N ARG A 125 -3.90 -6.03 -6.38
CA ARG A 125 -4.32 -7.07 -7.31
C ARG A 125 -5.79 -6.92 -7.70
N ARG A 126 -6.66 -6.65 -6.73
CA ARG A 126 -8.09 -6.44 -6.97
C ARG A 126 -8.34 -5.23 -7.86
N SER A 127 -7.57 -4.15 -7.72
CA SER A 127 -7.72 -2.96 -8.58
C SER A 127 -7.26 -3.18 -10.02
N GLN A 128 -6.43 -4.19 -10.28
CA GLN A 128 -5.97 -4.55 -11.63
C GLN A 128 -6.90 -5.52 -12.36
N LEU A 129 -7.85 -6.13 -11.66
CA LEU A 129 -8.83 -7.01 -12.28
C LEU A 129 -9.86 -6.19 -13.08
N PRO A 130 -10.39 -6.73 -14.19
CA PRO A 130 -11.46 -6.07 -14.92
C PRO A 130 -12.64 -5.84 -14.00
N LYS A 131 -13.13 -4.60 -13.98
CA LYS A 131 -14.31 -4.24 -13.20
C LYS A 131 -15.51 -4.91 -13.86
N LYS A 132 -16.20 -5.78 -13.14
CA LYS A 132 -17.49 -6.31 -13.60
C LYS A 132 -18.46 -5.13 -13.77
N ASP A 133 -19.09 -5.04 -14.93
CA ASP A 133 -20.11 -4.03 -15.17
C ASP A 133 -21.18 -4.11 -14.09
N ALA A 134 -21.61 -2.95 -13.61
CA ALA A 134 -22.73 -2.91 -12.68
C ALA A 134 -23.94 -3.53 -13.39
N PRO A 135 -24.68 -4.45 -12.74
CA PRO A 135 -25.89 -4.97 -13.33
C PRO A 135 -26.80 -3.79 -13.67
N ALA A 136 -27.42 -3.84 -14.85
CA ALA A 136 -28.32 -2.78 -15.30
C ALA A 136 -29.30 -2.44 -14.19
N GLN A 137 -29.36 -1.16 -13.84
CA GLN A 137 -30.24 -0.70 -12.78
C GLN A 137 -31.69 -1.01 -13.18
N LYS A 138 -32.36 -1.88 -12.43
CA LYS A 138 -33.77 -2.18 -12.66
C LYS A 138 -34.55 -0.86 -12.65
N LEU A 139 -35.19 -0.54 -13.77
CA LEU A 139 -36.11 0.60 -13.86
C LEU A 139 -37.20 0.42 -12.81
N ARG A 140 -37.54 1.48 -12.07
CA ARG A 140 -38.60 1.48 -11.05
C ARG A 140 -39.55 2.64 -11.28
N GLY A 141 -40.79 2.50 -10.82
CA GLY A 141 -41.81 3.54 -10.86
C GLY A 141 -42.22 3.95 -12.28
N SER A 142 -42.37 5.24 -12.52
CA SER A 142 -42.83 5.79 -13.81
C SER A 142 -41.93 5.41 -14.98
N LYS A 143 -40.63 5.25 -14.76
CA LYS A 143 -39.67 4.81 -15.80
C LYS A 143 -39.85 3.34 -16.20
N ALA A 144 -40.31 2.48 -15.28
CA ALA A 144 -40.63 1.09 -15.60
C ALA A 144 -41.94 0.98 -16.40
N ARG A 145 -42.95 1.78 -16.02
CA ARG A 145 -44.24 1.81 -16.75
C ARG A 145 -44.09 2.32 -18.19
N LYS A 146 -43.37 3.43 -18.38
CA LYS A 146 -43.07 3.95 -19.72
C LYS A 146 -42.24 2.99 -20.59
N ALA A 147 -41.37 2.19 -19.99
CA ALA A 147 -40.59 1.20 -20.72
C ALA A 147 -41.43 -0.03 -21.12
N ALA A 148 -42.46 -0.38 -20.34
CA ALA A 148 -43.41 -1.43 -20.67
C ALA A 148 -44.38 -0.99 -21.79
N GLU A 149 -44.87 0.25 -21.73
CA GLU A 149 -45.71 0.87 -22.77
C GLU A 149 -44.97 1.05 -24.11
N ALA A 150 -43.64 1.24 -24.09
CA ALA A 150 -42.83 1.36 -25.29
C ALA A 150 -42.38 0.02 -25.89
N SER A 151 -42.66 -1.10 -25.21
CA SER A 151 -42.37 -2.46 -25.69
C SER A 151 -43.59 -3.20 -26.22
N GLU A 152 -44.76 -2.56 -26.14
CA GLU A 152 -46.05 -2.98 -26.73
C GLU A 152 -46.26 -2.22 -28.05
#